data_AF-A0A8X6KRC6-F1
#
_entry.id   AF-A0A8X6KRC6-F1
#
_cell.length_a   1.000
_cell.length_b   1.000
_cell.length_c   1.000
_cell.angle_alpha   90.00
_cell.angle_beta   90.00
_cell.angle_gamma   90.00
#
_symmetry.space_group_name_H-M   'P 1'
#
loop_
_entity.id
_entity.type
_entity.pdbx_description
1 polymer ?
#
loop_
_entity_poly.entity_id
_entity_poly.type
_entity_poly.pdbx_seq_one_letter_code
_entity_poly.pdbx_strand_id
1 'polypeptide(L)'
;VYSYDEDNMVIDPNLPQHLAHFGINIKDLQKTDKSMVELEIDLNQRIGEWAIIQESGTKLVPLYGPGYTGLENLGNSCYLNSVMQVLFNIPDFVKCYYEKCDNIFNEIILDAPRNINVQMAKLAYGLWSGEYSKTPENVKDPQEPVPELPGIRPRMFKNLIGQGHPEFSTKRQQDAQEFFLHLISVLERHSRGRENPADSLKFEVEERIQCSTSKKVKYTTRTDYLLSLPIPLDAATNKEELNAFEVKKAEILARGDRLKPDEIVRPRIPLQACLDCFSSLESVDDFFSTAINAKSTAYKATRLHTFPDYLMLHLKKFTIGDDWVPKKLDVSLDVPDELDLSALRGKGIQPGEEELPEAASTEKEFEYNEALLYQLSDMGFHLNACKKALYYTQNEGIDSAMNWVMEHMNDPDFMDPFHPPGANKNNPNFTPNAAASATIVSMGFTPAQAAKALEAT
;
A
#
# COMPACT_ATOMS: atom_id res chain seq x y z
N VAL A 1 25.69 -29.23 -9.78
CA VAL A 1 24.32 -29.78 -9.99
C VAL A 1 24.09 -30.82 -8.92
N TYR A 2 22.90 -30.93 -8.33
CA TYR A 2 22.63 -32.02 -7.39
C TYR A 2 22.20 -33.26 -8.17
N SER A 3 22.87 -34.39 -7.97
CA SER A 3 22.45 -35.69 -8.52
C SER A 3 21.66 -36.41 -7.45
N TYR A 4 20.36 -36.64 -7.69
CA TYR A 4 19.52 -37.39 -6.75
C TYR A 4 19.92 -38.86 -6.66
N ASP A 5 20.40 -39.46 -7.76
CA ASP A 5 20.82 -40.86 -7.80
C ASP A 5 22.12 -41.10 -7.03
N GLU A 6 23.01 -40.10 -6.99
CA GLU A 6 24.29 -40.15 -6.25
C GLU A 6 24.20 -39.48 -4.87
N ASP A 7 23.05 -38.91 -4.55
CA ASP A 7 22.77 -38.11 -3.34
C ASP A 7 23.88 -37.11 -3.00
N ASN A 8 24.42 -36.44 -4.03
CA ASN A 8 25.59 -35.59 -3.87
C ASN A 8 25.65 -34.48 -4.92
N MET A 9 26.47 -33.46 -4.64
CA MET A 9 26.81 -32.40 -5.58
C MET A 9 27.81 -32.93 -6.62
N VAL A 10 27.39 -32.94 -7.88
CA VAL A 10 28.19 -33.39 -9.02
C VAL A 10 28.49 -32.25 -9.99
N ILE A 11 29.56 -32.43 -10.75
CA ILE A 11 29.93 -31.55 -11.86
C ILE A 11 29.25 -32.11 -13.11
N ASP A 12 28.39 -31.32 -13.75
CA ASP A 12 27.80 -31.64 -15.04
C ASP A 12 28.61 -30.95 -16.16
N PRO A 13 29.39 -31.70 -16.97
CA PRO A 13 30.19 -31.13 -18.06
C PRO A 13 29.33 -30.55 -19.20
N ASN A 14 28.07 -31.01 -19.32
CA ASN A 14 27.13 -30.60 -20.36
C ASN A 14 26.03 -29.67 -19.83
N LEU A 15 26.22 -29.12 -18.63
CA LEU A 15 25.29 -28.17 -18.02
C LEU A 15 24.91 -27.02 -18.98
N PRO A 16 25.84 -26.44 -19.79
CA PRO A 16 25.48 -25.42 -20.78
C PRO A 16 24.40 -25.84 -21.77
N GLN A 17 24.47 -27.07 -22.26
CA GLN A 17 23.54 -27.62 -23.23
C GLN A 17 22.21 -27.98 -22.58
N HIS A 18 22.25 -28.55 -21.37
CA HIS A 18 21.05 -28.88 -20.60
C HIS A 18 20.28 -27.62 -20.20
N LEU A 19 20.97 -26.57 -19.75
CA LEU A 19 20.34 -25.29 -19.44
C LEU A 19 19.79 -24.60 -20.71
N ALA A 20 20.52 -24.67 -21.84
CA ALA A 20 20.06 -24.09 -23.10
C ALA A 20 18.76 -24.73 -23.63
N HIS A 21 18.53 -26.03 -23.37
CA HIS A 21 17.26 -26.70 -23.69
C HIS A 21 16.05 -26.01 -23.06
N PHE A 22 16.22 -25.48 -21.84
CA PHE A 22 15.19 -24.71 -21.12
C PHE A 22 15.28 -23.20 -21.37
N GLY A 23 16.06 -22.76 -22.36
CA GLY A 23 16.25 -21.34 -22.71
C GLY A 23 17.30 -20.60 -21.86
N ILE A 24 18.11 -21.31 -21.08
CA ILE A 24 19.12 -20.75 -20.17
C ILE A 24 20.53 -20.93 -20.75
N ASN A 25 21.07 -19.93 -21.45
CA ASN A 25 22.37 -20.01 -22.13
C ASN A 25 23.55 -19.68 -21.19
N ILE A 26 24.38 -20.68 -20.85
CA ILE A 26 25.56 -20.50 -19.98
C ILE A 26 26.67 -19.64 -20.59
N LYS A 27 26.79 -19.59 -21.93
CA LYS A 27 27.77 -18.70 -22.59
C LYS A 27 27.44 -17.21 -22.43
N ASP A 28 26.19 -16.89 -22.10
CA ASP A 28 25.74 -15.53 -21.78
C ASP A 28 25.76 -15.25 -20.25
N LEU A 29 26.06 -16.28 -19.44
CA LEU A 29 26.09 -16.21 -17.98
C LEU A 29 27.54 -15.99 -17.50
N GLN A 30 27.83 -14.81 -16.96
CA GLN A 30 29.04 -14.59 -16.17
C GLN A 30 28.82 -15.07 -14.72
N LYS A 31 29.86 -15.70 -14.14
CA LYS A 31 30.00 -16.25 -12.77
C LYS A 31 28.80 -16.04 -11.83
N THR A 32 28.12 -17.14 -11.51
CA THR A 32 26.96 -17.24 -10.60
C THR A 32 27.35 -17.62 -9.16
N ASP A 33 28.28 -16.89 -8.55
CA ASP A 33 28.21 -16.62 -7.11
C ASP A 33 28.19 -15.10 -6.92
N LYS A 34 27.39 -14.47 -7.77
CA LYS A 34 26.88 -13.14 -7.55
C LYS A 34 25.64 -13.30 -6.69
N SER A 35 25.58 -12.66 -5.54
CA SER A 35 24.36 -12.62 -4.74
C SER A 35 23.17 -12.13 -5.58
N MET A 36 21.90 -12.42 -5.24
CA MET A 36 20.74 -11.86 -5.97
C MET A 36 20.84 -10.34 -6.13
N VAL A 37 21.50 -9.68 -5.18
CA VAL A 37 21.88 -8.26 -5.20
C VAL A 37 22.85 -7.95 -6.33
N GLU A 38 23.92 -8.72 -6.48
CA GLU A 38 24.88 -8.56 -7.59
C GLU A 38 24.24 -8.93 -8.93
N LEU A 39 23.28 -9.86 -8.95
CA LEU A 39 22.53 -10.21 -10.15
C LEU A 39 21.57 -9.08 -10.54
N GLU A 40 20.91 -8.43 -9.58
CA GLU A 40 20.10 -7.21 -9.78
C GLU A 40 20.95 -6.00 -10.15
N ILE A 41 22.12 -5.80 -9.53
CA ILE A 41 23.07 -4.74 -9.90
C ILE A 41 23.55 -4.98 -11.33
N ASP A 42 23.92 -6.22 -11.68
CA ASP A 42 24.34 -6.59 -13.02
C ASP A 42 23.16 -6.55 -14.00
N LEU A 43 21.92 -6.84 -13.59
CA LEU A 43 20.70 -6.68 -14.40
C LEU A 43 20.41 -5.19 -14.65
N ASN A 44 20.51 -4.35 -13.62
CA ASN A 44 20.31 -2.90 -13.72
C ASN A 44 21.44 -2.24 -14.54
N GLN A 45 22.67 -2.74 -14.42
CA GLN A 45 23.82 -2.34 -15.24
C GLN A 45 23.71 -2.83 -16.69
N ARG A 46 23.23 -4.06 -16.95
CA ARG A 46 23.11 -4.66 -18.29
C ARG A 46 21.84 -4.31 -19.06
N ILE A 47 20.72 -4.07 -18.37
CA ILE A 47 19.46 -3.62 -18.98
C ILE A 47 19.55 -2.14 -19.38
N GLY A 48 20.65 -1.45 -19.06
CA GLY A 48 20.80 -0.04 -19.39
C GLY A 48 19.90 0.86 -18.53
N GLU A 49 19.20 0.34 -17.52
CA GLU A 49 18.49 1.18 -16.55
C GLU A 49 19.48 2.06 -15.78
N TRP A 50 20.64 1.54 -15.40
CA TRP A 50 21.75 2.37 -14.91
C TRP A 50 22.35 3.26 -16.00
N ALA A 51 22.44 2.82 -17.26
CA ALA A 51 22.93 3.69 -18.33
C ALA A 51 21.98 4.88 -18.62
N ILE A 52 20.67 4.69 -18.40
CA ILE A 52 19.64 5.73 -18.48
C ILE A 52 19.72 6.66 -17.26
N ILE A 53 19.91 6.11 -16.05
CA ILE A 53 20.07 6.88 -14.81
C ILE A 53 21.41 7.62 -14.74
N GLN A 54 22.49 7.05 -15.29
CA GLN A 54 23.83 7.64 -15.30
C GLN A 54 24.04 8.67 -16.41
N GLU A 55 22.99 8.98 -17.18
CA GLU A 55 23.08 9.59 -18.51
C GLU A 55 23.99 8.74 -19.42
N SER A 56 23.50 8.30 -20.57
CA SER A 56 24.19 7.28 -21.37
C SER A 56 25.64 7.68 -21.70
N GLY A 57 26.62 6.98 -21.13
CA GLY A 57 28.05 7.17 -21.41
C GLY A 57 28.83 8.08 -20.44
N THR A 58 28.20 8.61 -19.39
CA THR A 58 28.87 9.46 -18.39
C THR A 58 29.22 8.70 -17.11
N LYS A 59 30.47 8.86 -16.65
CA LYS A 59 30.88 8.43 -15.31
C LYS A 59 30.34 9.44 -14.30
N LEU A 60 29.37 9.02 -13.49
CA LEU A 60 28.86 9.85 -12.39
C LEU A 60 29.96 10.15 -11.36
N VAL A 61 29.92 11.36 -10.80
CA VAL A 61 30.85 11.78 -9.74
C VAL A 61 30.38 11.19 -8.40
N PRO A 62 31.22 10.43 -7.69
CA PRO A 62 30.89 9.96 -6.35
C PRO A 62 30.66 11.12 -5.38
N LEU A 63 29.58 11.07 -4.61
CA LEU A 63 29.24 12.07 -3.58
C LEU A 63 29.49 11.50 -2.18
N TYR A 64 29.91 12.38 -1.27
CA TYR A 64 30.24 12.06 0.12
C TYR A 64 29.66 13.11 1.07
N GLY A 65 29.47 12.73 2.33
CA GLY A 65 29.05 13.61 3.41
C GLY A 65 27.61 13.36 3.91
N PRO A 66 27.10 14.24 4.78
CA PRO A 66 25.74 14.21 5.30
C PRO A 66 24.69 14.07 4.19
N GLY A 67 23.78 13.10 4.31
CA GLY A 67 22.72 12.87 3.32
C GLY A 67 23.16 12.04 2.10
N TYR A 68 24.47 11.78 1.94
CA TYR A 68 25.03 10.99 0.82
C TYR A 68 25.52 9.60 1.26
N THR A 69 24.88 9.02 2.28
CA THR A 69 25.26 7.68 2.77
C THR A 69 24.46 6.60 2.07
N GLY A 70 25.14 5.62 1.46
CA GLY A 70 24.49 4.46 0.85
C GLY A 70 23.88 3.48 1.86
N LEU A 71 22.82 2.77 1.44
CA LEU A 71 22.21 1.68 2.20
C LEU A 71 22.56 0.34 1.55
N GLU A 72 23.20 -0.55 2.31
CA GLU A 72 23.56 -1.87 1.80
C GLU A 72 22.29 -2.73 1.60
N ASN A 73 22.23 -3.46 0.49
CA ASN A 73 21.12 -4.37 0.23
C ASN A 73 21.23 -5.63 1.11
N LEU A 74 20.20 -5.91 1.92
CA LEU A 74 20.15 -6.99 2.89
C LEU A 74 19.46 -8.26 2.34
N GLY A 75 19.51 -8.44 1.02
CA GLY A 75 18.73 -9.43 0.27
C GLY A 75 17.34 -8.89 -0.02
N ASN A 76 17.13 -8.49 -1.28
CA ASN A 76 15.89 -7.93 -1.83
C ASN A 76 15.34 -6.73 -1.04
N SER A 77 16.20 -5.92 -0.39
CA SER A 77 15.76 -4.78 0.43
C SER A 77 15.83 -3.44 -0.31
N CYS A 78 15.91 -3.44 -1.64
CA CYS A 78 15.98 -2.22 -2.45
C CYS A 78 14.74 -1.33 -2.26
N TYR A 79 13.54 -1.92 -2.19
CA TYR A 79 12.29 -1.19 -1.91
C TYR A 79 12.37 -0.38 -0.61
N LEU A 80 12.90 -0.98 0.46
CA LEU A 80 13.11 -0.32 1.75
C LEU A 80 14.14 0.79 1.61
N ASN A 81 15.29 0.48 1.00
CA ASN A 81 16.37 1.44 0.86
C ASN A 81 15.92 2.69 0.08
N SER A 82 15.21 2.52 -1.03
CA SER A 82 14.67 3.62 -1.84
C SER A 82 13.69 4.49 -1.06
N VAL A 83 12.72 3.88 -0.35
CA VAL A 83 11.75 4.63 0.45
C VAL A 83 12.43 5.40 1.58
N MET A 84 13.35 4.76 2.31
CA MET A 84 14.04 5.42 3.43
C MET A 84 14.94 6.57 2.96
N GLN A 85 15.62 6.44 1.82
CA GLN A 85 16.43 7.52 1.26
C GLN A 85 15.56 8.74 0.90
N VAL A 86 14.39 8.54 0.30
CA VAL A 86 13.47 9.65 -0.01
C VAL A 86 12.96 10.30 1.27
N LEU A 87 12.46 9.50 2.23
CA LEU A 87 11.90 10.03 3.46
C LEU A 87 12.91 10.83 4.28
N PHE A 88 14.15 10.37 4.40
CA PHE A 88 15.18 11.12 5.11
C PHE A 88 15.76 12.30 4.33
N ASN A 89 15.29 12.59 3.11
CA ASN A 89 15.54 13.88 2.46
C ASN A 89 14.44 14.91 2.74
N ILE A 90 13.34 14.50 3.40
CA ILE A 90 12.29 15.42 3.85
C ILE A 90 12.71 16.06 5.17
N PRO A 91 12.75 17.40 5.28
CA PRO A 91 13.18 18.11 6.49
C PRO A 91 12.45 17.67 7.76
N ASP A 92 11.15 17.38 7.69
CA ASP A 92 10.34 16.96 8.83
C ASP A 92 10.84 15.64 9.44
N PHE A 93 11.23 14.68 8.59
CA PHE A 93 11.82 13.42 9.05
C PHE A 93 13.22 13.63 9.65
N VAL A 94 14.03 14.52 9.05
CA VAL A 94 15.37 14.86 9.57
C VAL A 94 15.26 15.57 10.91
N LYS A 95 14.41 16.58 11.03
CA LYS A 95 14.15 17.29 12.30
C LYS A 95 13.62 16.35 13.38
N CYS A 96 12.69 15.47 13.02
CA CYS A 96 12.08 14.56 13.98
C CYS A 96 13.08 13.50 14.49
N TYR A 97 13.89 12.90 13.61
CA TYR A 97 14.69 11.72 13.96
C TYR A 97 16.21 11.96 14.03
N TYR A 98 16.76 12.90 13.27
CA TYR A 98 18.20 13.21 13.30
C TYR A 98 18.51 14.34 14.29
N GLU A 99 17.87 15.51 14.16
CA GLU A 99 18.17 16.66 15.03
C GLU A 99 17.82 16.41 16.50
N LYS A 100 16.79 15.59 16.75
CA LYS A 100 16.34 15.19 18.09
C LYS A 100 16.89 13.82 18.53
N CYS A 101 17.86 13.25 17.82
CA CYS A 101 18.33 11.87 18.07
C CYS A 101 18.85 11.67 19.51
N ASP A 102 19.59 12.65 20.05
CA ASP A 102 20.12 12.58 21.43
C ASP A 102 18.99 12.48 22.46
N ASN A 103 17.90 13.24 22.29
CA ASN A 103 16.74 13.16 23.18
C ASN A 103 16.08 11.79 23.08
N ILE A 104 15.88 11.27 21.85
CA ILE A 104 15.27 9.96 21.61
C ILE A 104 16.11 8.84 22.24
N PHE A 105 17.44 8.91 22.14
CA PHE A 105 18.34 7.92 22.73
C PHE A 105 18.38 8.01 24.26
N ASN A 106 18.26 9.20 24.84
CA ASN A 106 18.29 9.40 26.29
C ASN A 106 16.96 9.08 26.99
N GLU A 107 15.81 9.28 26.32
CA GLU A 107 14.48 8.97 26.87
C GLU A 107 14.21 7.47 26.99
N ILE A 108 14.80 6.65 26.10
CA ILE A 108 14.46 5.23 25.97
C ILE A 108 15.71 4.37 26.13
N ILE A 109 15.96 3.95 27.38
CA ILE A 109 17.11 3.09 27.71
C ILE A 109 16.70 1.61 27.72
N LEU A 110 15.44 1.30 28.08
CA LEU A 110 14.92 -0.07 28.07
C LEU A 110 14.22 -0.38 26.74
N ASP A 111 14.61 -1.48 26.11
CA ASP A 111 14.04 -2.03 24.86
C ASP A 111 14.27 -1.22 23.56
N ALA A 112 15.40 -0.51 23.48
CA ALA A 112 15.86 0.20 22.27
C ALA A 112 15.80 -0.64 20.95
N PRO A 113 16.12 -1.95 20.93
CA PRO A 113 16.02 -2.76 19.72
C PRO A 113 14.59 -2.93 19.18
N ARG A 114 13.56 -2.81 20.03
CA ARG A 114 12.14 -2.97 19.65
C ARG A 114 11.40 -1.63 19.56
N ASN A 115 12.05 -0.51 19.83
CA ASN A 115 11.45 0.80 19.74
C ASN A 115 11.64 1.40 18.34
N ILE A 116 10.55 1.65 17.62
CA ILE A 116 10.61 2.16 16.25
C ILE A 116 11.28 3.53 16.17
N ASN A 117 11.04 4.43 17.13
CA ASN A 117 11.61 5.78 17.10
C ASN A 117 13.12 5.75 17.30
N VAL A 118 13.61 4.85 18.15
CA VAL A 118 15.06 4.64 18.33
C VAL A 118 15.67 4.07 17.06
N GLN A 119 15.02 3.10 16.40
CA GLN A 119 15.54 2.54 15.14
C GLN A 119 15.49 3.56 13.99
N MET A 120 14.47 4.41 13.94
CA MET A 120 14.36 5.53 12.99
C MET A 120 15.45 6.57 13.24
N ALA A 121 15.65 6.99 14.49
CA ALA A 121 16.72 7.94 14.86
C ALA A 121 18.11 7.38 14.58
N LYS A 122 18.35 6.10 14.88
CA LYS A 122 19.59 5.41 14.53
C LYS A 122 19.85 5.40 13.02
N LEU A 123 18.82 5.14 12.23
CA LEU A 123 18.93 5.16 10.77
C LEU A 123 19.18 6.58 10.25
N ALA A 124 18.45 7.57 10.77
CA ALA A 124 18.62 8.99 10.45
C ALA A 124 20.05 9.45 10.74
N TYR A 125 20.59 9.11 11.91
CA TYR A 125 21.98 9.38 12.28
C TYR A 125 22.96 8.73 11.30
N GLY A 126 22.75 7.46 10.96
CA GLY A 126 23.59 6.76 9.97
C GLY A 126 23.60 7.45 8.59
N LEU A 127 22.48 8.06 8.19
CA LEU A 127 22.36 8.73 6.89
C LEU A 127 22.93 10.16 6.90
N TRP A 128 22.68 10.92 7.97
CA TRP A 128 22.95 12.37 8.04
C TRP A 128 24.17 12.79 8.84
N SER A 129 24.79 11.91 9.63
CA SER A 129 25.98 12.28 10.41
C SER A 129 27.22 12.56 9.54
N GLY A 130 27.26 12.01 8.32
CA GLY A 130 28.44 12.03 7.45
C GLY A 130 29.56 11.08 7.89
N GLU A 131 29.42 10.37 9.02
CA GLU A 131 30.44 9.45 9.52
C GLU A 131 30.64 8.22 8.61
N TYR A 132 29.56 7.81 7.94
CA TYR A 132 29.50 6.62 7.09
C TYR A 132 29.64 6.93 5.59
N SER A 133 29.88 8.20 5.24
CA SER A 133 30.09 8.66 3.86
C SER A 133 31.26 9.65 3.83
N LYS A 134 32.47 9.16 4.07
CA LYS A 134 33.70 9.96 4.07
C LYS A 134 34.46 9.77 2.76
N THR A 135 34.95 10.87 2.20
CA THR A 135 35.82 10.84 1.02
C THR A 135 37.07 10.01 1.32
N PRO A 136 37.43 9.01 0.50
CA PRO A 136 38.63 8.22 0.74
C PRO A 136 39.89 9.08 0.58
N GLU A 137 40.81 8.98 1.53
CA GLU A 137 42.00 9.85 1.65
C GLU A 137 42.98 9.78 0.44
N ASN A 138 42.82 8.79 -0.45
CA ASN A 138 43.73 8.50 -1.55
C ASN A 138 43.20 8.86 -2.96
N VAL A 139 42.04 9.52 -3.08
CA VAL A 139 41.50 9.91 -4.40
C VAL A 139 42.16 11.20 -4.87
N LYS A 140 43.19 11.08 -5.72
CA LYS A 140 43.88 12.23 -6.33
C LYS A 140 43.24 12.70 -7.64
N ASP A 141 42.47 11.82 -8.28
CA ASP A 141 41.75 12.06 -9.53
C ASP A 141 40.27 11.69 -9.36
N PRO A 142 39.31 12.60 -9.60
CA PRO A 142 37.88 12.30 -9.59
C PRO A 142 37.45 11.17 -10.54
N GLN A 143 38.29 10.78 -11.52
CA GLN A 143 37.99 9.73 -12.50
C GLN A 143 38.56 8.35 -12.16
N GLU A 144 39.38 8.23 -11.10
CA GLU A 144 39.88 6.93 -10.64
C GLU A 144 38.74 6.12 -9.99
N PRO A 145 38.70 4.78 -10.18
CA PRO A 145 37.73 3.93 -9.53
C PRO A 145 37.93 3.99 -8.02
N VAL A 146 37.07 4.76 -7.35
CA VAL A 146 37.09 4.89 -5.89
C VAL A 146 36.55 3.59 -5.28
N PRO A 147 37.13 3.07 -4.19
CA PRO A 147 36.58 1.91 -3.49
C PRO A 147 35.12 2.17 -3.10
N GLU A 148 34.24 1.24 -3.44
CA GLU A 148 32.84 1.29 -2.99
C GLU A 148 32.81 1.33 -1.47
N LEU A 149 32.21 2.40 -0.92
CA LEU A 149 31.96 2.46 0.51
C LEU A 149 30.81 1.50 0.82
N PRO A 150 30.92 0.67 1.88
CA PRO A 150 29.92 -0.35 2.20
C PRO A 150 28.57 0.24 2.64
N GLY A 151 28.51 1.56 2.92
CA GLY A 151 27.31 2.21 3.44
C GLY A 151 26.90 1.67 4.81
N ILE A 152 25.63 1.86 5.18
CA ILE A 152 25.07 1.34 6.44
C ILE A 152 24.13 0.15 6.20
N ARG A 153 24.06 -0.75 7.19
CA ARG A 153 23.25 -1.99 7.16
C ARG A 153 22.07 -1.89 8.14
N PRO A 154 20.87 -1.50 7.71
CA PRO A 154 19.72 -1.28 8.61
C PRO A 154 19.03 -2.59 9.05
N ARG A 155 19.79 -3.61 9.51
CA ARG A 155 19.24 -4.94 9.86
C ARG A 155 18.24 -4.90 11.01
N MET A 156 18.55 -4.15 12.06
CA MET A 156 17.63 -4.02 13.21
C MET A 156 16.34 -3.34 12.81
N PHE A 157 16.43 -2.24 12.04
CA PHE A 157 15.26 -1.56 11.50
C PHE A 157 14.43 -2.49 10.61
N LYS A 158 15.04 -3.19 9.63
CA LYS A 158 14.35 -4.14 8.75
C LYS A 158 13.61 -5.22 9.56
N ASN A 159 14.26 -5.80 10.56
CA ASN A 159 13.65 -6.83 11.39
C ASN A 159 12.48 -6.29 12.21
N LEU A 160 12.60 -5.08 12.76
CA LEU A 160 11.55 -4.45 13.57
C LEU A 160 10.35 -4.04 12.71
N ILE A 161 10.58 -3.34 11.60
CA ILE A 161 9.49 -2.87 10.74
C ILE A 161 8.76 -4.05 10.08
N GLY A 162 9.46 -5.14 9.79
CA GLY A 162 8.86 -6.36 9.25
C GLY A 162 8.22 -7.28 10.28
N GLN A 163 8.38 -7.03 11.58
CA GLN A 163 7.96 -7.95 12.63
C GLN A 163 6.43 -8.17 12.61
N GLY A 164 6.01 -9.41 12.44
CA GLY A 164 4.59 -9.79 12.39
C GLY A 164 3.89 -9.50 11.06
N HIS A 165 4.57 -8.89 10.08
CA HIS A 165 4.01 -8.66 8.75
C HIS A 165 4.28 -9.87 7.83
N PRO A 166 3.27 -10.44 7.15
CA PRO A 166 3.45 -11.62 6.32
C PRO A 166 4.48 -11.42 5.19
N GLU A 167 4.48 -10.24 4.57
CA GLU A 167 5.41 -9.91 3.48
C GLU A 167 6.77 -9.40 3.97
N PHE A 168 6.80 -8.30 4.75
CA PHE A 168 8.05 -7.63 5.15
C PHE A 168 8.90 -8.37 6.19
N SER A 169 8.38 -9.43 6.84
CA SER A 169 9.20 -10.33 7.66
C SER A 169 10.08 -11.26 6.81
N THR A 170 9.76 -11.42 5.54
CA THR A 170 10.49 -12.31 4.61
C THR A 170 11.71 -11.61 3.99
N LYS A 171 12.46 -12.38 3.20
CA LYS A 171 13.57 -11.87 2.37
C LYS A 171 13.21 -11.78 0.89
N ARG A 172 11.91 -11.75 0.56
CA ARG A 172 11.43 -11.65 -0.83
C ARG A 172 11.47 -10.20 -1.31
N GLN A 173 11.41 -10.01 -2.62
CA GLN A 173 11.17 -8.70 -3.22
C GLN A 173 9.76 -8.24 -2.85
N GLN A 174 9.59 -6.94 -2.64
CA GLN A 174 8.32 -6.34 -2.23
C GLN A 174 8.08 -5.03 -2.96
N ASP A 175 6.83 -4.60 -2.99
CA ASP A 175 6.45 -3.33 -3.57
C ASP A 175 6.80 -2.14 -2.66
N ALA A 176 7.34 -1.07 -3.25
CA ALA A 176 7.78 0.11 -2.52
C ALA A 176 6.62 0.95 -1.98
N GLN A 177 5.48 0.98 -2.69
CA GLN A 177 4.29 1.69 -2.27
C GLN A 177 3.63 0.99 -1.08
N GLU A 178 3.57 -0.35 -1.10
CA GLU A 178 3.07 -1.12 0.04
C GLU A 178 3.95 -0.91 1.28
N PHE A 179 5.28 -0.96 1.12
CA PHE A 179 6.19 -0.70 2.24
C PHE A 179 6.08 0.71 2.78
N PHE A 180 5.94 1.71 1.91
CA PHE A 180 5.71 3.10 2.30
C PHE A 180 4.45 3.24 3.15
N LEU A 181 3.30 2.72 2.70
CA LEU A 181 2.06 2.80 3.47
C LEU A 181 2.13 2.05 4.80
N HIS A 182 2.77 0.87 4.82
CA HIS A 182 3.02 0.13 6.06
C HIS A 182 3.87 0.96 7.04
N LEU A 183 4.94 1.61 6.55
CA LEU A 183 5.77 2.49 7.36
C LEU A 183 4.96 3.68 7.90
N ILE A 184 4.17 4.37 7.07
CA ILE A 184 3.29 5.48 7.52
C ILE A 184 2.32 4.99 8.61
N SER A 185 1.69 3.83 8.44
CA SER A 185 0.80 3.24 9.46
C SER A 185 1.53 2.93 10.78
N VAL A 186 2.78 2.45 10.71
CA VAL A 186 3.63 2.25 11.90
C VAL A 186 3.95 3.60 12.54
N LEU A 187 4.32 4.62 11.77
CA LEU A 187 4.62 5.95 12.28
C LEU A 187 3.42 6.58 12.95
N GLU A 188 2.22 6.49 12.37
CA GLU A 188 0.97 6.98 12.98
C GLU A 188 0.70 6.31 14.33
N ARG A 189 0.79 4.98 14.38
CA ARG A 189 0.58 4.21 15.63
C ARG A 189 1.56 4.60 16.72
N HIS A 190 2.80 4.86 16.34
CA HIS A 190 3.83 5.19 17.30
C HIS A 190 3.95 6.68 17.57
N SER A 191 3.43 7.60 16.76
CA SER A 191 3.62 9.05 16.95
C SER A 191 2.49 9.75 17.72
N ARG A 192 1.54 8.99 18.30
CA ARG A 192 0.45 9.57 19.08
C ARG A 192 0.96 10.34 20.30
N GLY A 193 0.55 11.60 20.43
CA GLY A 193 0.99 12.49 21.52
C GLY A 193 2.38 13.11 21.33
N ARG A 194 3.00 12.91 20.16
CA ARG A 194 4.26 13.55 19.74
C ARG A 194 4.11 14.07 18.31
N GLU A 195 5.14 14.77 17.84
CA GLU A 195 5.23 15.20 16.45
C GLU A 195 5.33 13.99 15.52
N ASN A 196 4.52 13.95 14.46
CA ASN A 196 4.56 12.92 13.45
C ASN A 196 5.07 13.51 12.13
N PRO A 197 6.27 13.13 11.65
CA PRO A 197 6.81 13.70 10.41
C PRO A 197 5.99 13.31 9.18
N ALA A 198 5.17 12.26 9.25
CA ALA A 198 4.25 11.86 8.19
C ALA A 198 3.13 12.89 7.93
N ASP A 199 2.87 13.81 8.87
CA ASP A 199 1.85 14.85 8.67
C ASP A 199 2.22 15.80 7.50
N SER A 200 3.51 15.98 7.21
CA SER A 200 3.99 16.75 6.04
C SER A 200 3.59 16.15 4.68
N LEU A 201 3.25 14.85 4.67
CA LEU A 201 2.83 14.09 3.49
C LEU A 201 1.30 13.93 3.41
N LYS A 202 0.60 14.30 4.48
CA LYS A 202 -0.81 14.00 4.68
C LYS A 202 -1.68 15.03 3.96
N PHE A 203 -2.67 14.56 3.23
CA PHE A 203 -3.66 15.41 2.58
C PHE A 203 -5.03 14.77 2.60
N GLU A 204 -6.03 15.55 2.22
CA GLU A 204 -7.41 15.09 2.12
C GLU A 204 -7.89 15.14 0.67
N VAL A 205 -8.55 14.07 0.26
CA VAL A 205 -9.21 13.93 -1.03
C VAL A 205 -10.69 14.15 -0.82
N GLU A 206 -11.28 15.03 -1.63
CA GLU A 206 -12.72 15.28 -1.71
C GLU A 206 -13.31 14.44 -2.84
N GLU A 207 -14.30 13.62 -2.51
CA GLU A 207 -15.10 12.88 -3.48
C GLU A 207 -16.51 13.47 -3.53
N ARG A 208 -16.92 13.91 -4.72
CA ARG A 208 -18.26 14.41 -4.99
C ARG A 208 -19.03 13.36 -5.78
N ILE A 209 -20.15 12.90 -5.24
CA ILE A 209 -21.08 11.98 -5.92
C ILE A 209 -22.35 12.75 -6.24
N GLN A 210 -22.81 12.71 -7.49
CA GLN A 210 -24.06 13.33 -7.91
C GLN A 210 -25.00 12.30 -8.53
N CYS A 211 -26.23 12.21 -8.02
CA CYS A 211 -27.26 11.38 -8.64
C CYS A 211 -27.66 11.97 -10.00
N SER A 212 -27.65 11.14 -11.06
CA SER A 212 -28.00 11.59 -12.40
C SER A 212 -29.44 12.08 -12.52
N THR A 213 -30.36 11.44 -11.79
CA THR A 213 -31.82 11.70 -11.82
C THR A 213 -32.22 12.88 -10.94
N SER A 214 -31.89 12.86 -9.64
CA SER A 214 -32.31 13.90 -8.70
C SER A 214 -31.41 15.14 -8.72
N LYS A 215 -30.24 15.06 -9.36
CA LYS A 215 -29.18 16.08 -9.36
C LYS A 215 -28.58 16.42 -8.00
N LYS A 216 -29.06 15.78 -6.93
CA LYS A 216 -28.55 15.94 -5.57
C LYS A 216 -27.16 15.33 -5.42
N VAL A 217 -26.38 15.93 -4.52
CA VAL A 217 -24.95 15.65 -4.36
C VAL A 217 -24.62 15.14 -2.96
N LYS A 218 -23.51 14.41 -2.83
CA LYS A 218 -22.88 14.08 -1.55
C LYS A 218 -21.39 14.30 -1.68
N TYR A 219 -20.81 14.98 -0.69
CA TYR A 219 -19.37 15.16 -0.58
C TYR A 219 -18.86 14.29 0.56
N THR A 220 -17.76 13.59 0.32
CA THR A 220 -17.05 12.82 1.35
C THR A 220 -15.57 13.13 1.26
N THR A 221 -14.94 13.37 2.40
CA THR A 221 -13.49 13.55 2.47
C THR A 221 -12.84 12.28 3.00
N ARG A 222 -11.65 11.98 2.49
CA ARG A 222 -10.79 10.92 3.03
C ARG A 222 -9.35 11.38 3.12
N THR A 223 -8.68 11.05 4.21
CA THR A 223 -7.25 11.28 4.37
C THR A 223 -6.46 10.30 3.50
N ASP A 224 -5.43 10.80 2.85
CA ASP A 224 -4.50 10.00 2.04
C ASP A 224 -3.07 10.53 2.22
N TYR A 225 -2.08 9.70 1.88
CA TYR A 225 -0.64 10.05 1.91
C TYR A 225 0.01 9.89 0.54
N LEU A 226 -0.74 9.35 -0.44
CA LEU A 226 -0.22 8.97 -1.73
C LEU A 226 -1.27 9.20 -2.82
N LEU A 227 -0.98 10.12 -3.74
CA LEU A 227 -1.85 10.37 -4.89
C LEU A 227 -1.60 9.32 -5.97
N SER A 228 -2.46 8.30 -6.00
CA SER A 228 -2.37 7.21 -6.98
C SER A 228 -3.04 7.58 -8.30
N LEU A 229 -2.22 7.85 -9.31
CA LEU A 229 -2.65 8.30 -10.64
C LEU A 229 -2.84 7.12 -11.60
N PRO A 230 -3.95 7.08 -12.35
CA PRO A 230 -4.12 6.18 -13.49
C PRO A 230 -3.20 6.60 -14.65
N ILE A 231 -2.87 5.65 -15.52
CA ILE A 231 -2.06 5.91 -16.72
C ILE A 231 -2.94 5.75 -17.96
N PRO A 232 -3.37 6.85 -18.61
CA PRO A 232 -4.11 6.79 -19.86
C PRO A 232 -3.17 6.48 -21.03
N LEU A 233 -3.07 5.20 -21.43
CA LEU A 233 -2.18 4.77 -22.52
C LEU A 233 -2.54 5.41 -23.87
N ASP A 234 -3.81 5.76 -24.05
CA ASP A 234 -4.33 6.49 -25.20
C ASP A 234 -3.85 7.95 -25.26
N ALA A 235 -3.32 8.50 -24.16
CA ALA A 235 -2.71 9.83 -24.13
C ALA A 235 -1.23 9.84 -24.54
N ALA A 236 -0.68 8.72 -25.04
CA ALA A 236 0.70 8.66 -25.50
C ALA A 236 1.01 9.67 -26.61
N THR A 237 2.14 10.38 -26.48
CA THR A 237 2.56 11.41 -27.44
C THR A 237 3.33 10.83 -28.63
N ASN A 238 3.93 9.65 -28.48
CA ASN A 238 4.77 9.00 -29.48
C ASN A 238 4.11 7.77 -30.14
N LYS A 239 2.81 7.85 -30.43
CA LYS A 239 2.02 6.72 -30.99
C LYS A 239 2.59 6.15 -32.29
N GLU A 240 3.08 6.99 -33.18
CA GLU A 240 3.65 6.55 -34.46
C GLU A 240 4.92 5.72 -34.25
N GLU A 241 5.80 6.14 -33.34
CA GLU A 241 7.02 5.41 -32.97
C GLU A 241 6.69 4.06 -32.31
N LEU A 242 5.67 4.02 -31.46
CA LEU A 242 5.20 2.78 -30.81
C LEU A 242 4.69 1.78 -31.83
N ASN A 243 3.84 2.21 -32.76
CA ASN A 243 3.30 1.33 -33.80
C ASN A 243 4.43 0.75 -34.66
N ALA A 244 5.42 1.57 -35.03
CA ALA A 244 6.59 1.10 -35.76
C ALA A 244 7.42 0.09 -34.96
N PHE A 245 7.61 0.34 -33.66
CA PHE A 245 8.31 -0.57 -32.75
C PHE A 245 7.57 -1.90 -32.56
N GLU A 246 6.24 -1.90 -32.44
CA GLU A 246 5.43 -3.10 -32.29
C GLU A 246 5.54 -4.03 -33.49
N VAL A 247 5.52 -3.48 -34.71
CA VAL A 247 5.76 -4.24 -35.94
C VAL A 247 7.16 -4.85 -35.93
N LYS A 248 8.19 -4.05 -35.63
CA LYS A 248 9.58 -4.52 -35.55
C LYS A 248 9.75 -5.60 -34.49
N LYS A 249 9.12 -5.43 -33.31
CA LYS A 249 9.13 -6.39 -32.21
C LYS A 249 8.49 -7.71 -32.61
N ALA A 250 7.36 -7.68 -33.30
CA ALA A 250 6.70 -8.88 -33.80
C ALA A 250 7.60 -9.64 -34.79
N GLU A 251 8.29 -8.93 -35.70
CA GLU A 251 9.24 -9.55 -36.63
C GLU A 251 10.46 -10.17 -35.94
N ILE A 252 11.05 -9.49 -34.95
CA ILE A 252 12.19 -9.99 -34.17
C ILE A 252 11.79 -11.25 -33.39
N LEU A 253 10.63 -11.21 -32.72
CA LEU A 253 10.09 -12.34 -31.97
C LEU A 253 9.76 -13.53 -32.89
N ALA A 254 9.22 -13.27 -34.09
CA ALA A 254 8.96 -14.32 -35.08
C ALA A 254 10.23 -15.01 -35.59
N ARG A 255 11.37 -14.30 -35.59
CA ARG A 255 12.69 -14.86 -35.92
C ARG A 255 13.34 -15.59 -34.73
N GLY A 256 12.76 -15.51 -33.54
CA GLY A 256 13.33 -16.07 -32.31
C GLY A 256 14.48 -15.25 -31.73
N ASP A 257 14.72 -14.04 -32.24
CA ASP A 257 15.76 -13.14 -31.77
C ASP A 257 15.30 -12.38 -30.51
N ARG A 258 16.26 -11.96 -29.67
CA ARG A 258 15.99 -11.16 -28.47
C ARG A 258 16.07 -9.66 -28.78
N LEU A 259 15.14 -8.89 -28.20
CA LEU A 259 15.18 -7.43 -28.23
C LEU A 259 16.36 -6.90 -27.41
N LYS A 260 17.09 -5.95 -27.99
CA LYS A 260 18.12 -5.20 -27.26
C LYS A 260 17.48 -4.09 -26.43
N PRO A 261 17.97 -3.80 -25.21
CA PRO A 261 17.39 -2.76 -24.35
C PRO A 261 17.33 -1.37 -25.00
N ASP A 262 18.37 -0.99 -25.73
CA ASP A 262 18.47 0.33 -26.39
C ASP A 262 17.47 0.53 -27.53
N GLU A 263 16.87 -0.55 -28.03
CA GLU A 263 15.87 -0.50 -29.10
C GLU A 263 14.43 -0.47 -28.56
N ILE A 264 14.23 -0.54 -27.24
CA ILE A 264 12.91 -0.55 -26.62
C ILE A 264 12.29 0.85 -26.69
N VAL A 265 11.14 0.96 -27.35
CA VAL A 265 10.34 2.20 -27.38
C VAL A 265 9.21 2.08 -26.36
N ARG A 266 9.17 3.02 -25.41
CA ARG A 266 8.13 3.10 -24.37
C ARG A 266 7.09 4.16 -24.70
N PRO A 267 5.80 3.98 -24.31
CA PRO A 267 4.80 5.02 -24.45
C PRO A 267 5.16 6.21 -23.57
N ARG A 268 5.20 7.40 -24.16
CA ARG A 268 5.48 8.66 -23.46
C ARG A 268 4.18 9.30 -23.03
N ILE A 269 3.92 9.32 -21.73
CA ILE A 269 2.69 9.85 -21.14
C ILE A 269 3.04 11.14 -20.39
N PRO A 270 2.38 12.28 -20.67
CA PRO A 270 2.53 13.48 -19.87
C PRO A 270 1.90 13.31 -18.49
N LEU A 271 2.57 13.77 -17.42
CA LEU A 271 1.98 13.74 -16.05
C LEU A 271 0.62 14.45 -15.99
N GLN A 272 0.45 15.55 -16.74
CA GLN A 272 -0.83 16.26 -16.81
C GLN A 272 -1.98 15.36 -17.28
N ALA A 273 -1.75 14.48 -18.25
CA ALA A 273 -2.78 13.55 -18.73
C ALA A 273 -3.22 12.57 -17.62
N CYS A 274 -2.28 12.14 -16.76
CA CYS A 274 -2.60 11.31 -15.61
C CYS A 274 -3.43 12.06 -14.55
N LEU A 275 -3.14 13.35 -14.33
CA LEU A 275 -3.91 14.22 -13.42
C LEU A 275 -5.31 14.55 -13.95
N ASP A 276 -5.43 14.79 -15.25
CA ASP A 276 -6.71 15.02 -15.92
C ASP A 276 -7.57 13.75 -15.86
N CYS A 277 -6.95 12.58 -16.08
CA CYS A 277 -7.63 11.29 -15.94
C CYS A 277 -8.09 11.04 -14.49
N PHE A 278 -7.23 11.32 -13.50
CA PHE A 278 -7.59 11.24 -12.08
C PHE A 278 -8.78 12.13 -11.70
N SER A 279 -8.87 13.32 -12.29
CA SER A 279 -9.90 14.31 -11.99
C SER A 279 -11.12 14.26 -12.94
N SER A 280 -11.13 13.31 -13.87
CA SER A 280 -12.23 13.10 -14.81
C SER A 280 -13.51 12.66 -14.10
N LEU A 281 -14.65 12.90 -14.75
CA LEU A 281 -15.95 12.49 -14.23
C LEU A 281 -16.17 11.01 -14.53
N GLU A 282 -16.31 10.20 -13.48
CA GLU A 282 -16.56 8.76 -13.59
C GLU A 282 -18.06 8.48 -13.47
N SER A 283 -18.60 7.62 -14.34
CA SER A 283 -19.97 7.11 -14.21
C SER A 283 -19.99 5.88 -13.31
N VAL A 284 -20.84 5.91 -12.28
CA VAL A 284 -21.05 4.80 -11.36
C VAL A 284 -22.46 4.26 -11.59
N ASP A 285 -22.53 3.07 -12.19
CA ASP A 285 -23.78 2.37 -12.40
C ASP A 285 -24.26 1.66 -11.13
N ASP A 286 -25.54 1.30 -11.08
CA ASP A 286 -26.19 0.64 -9.93
C ASP A 286 -26.09 1.39 -8.59
N PHE A 287 -25.91 2.72 -8.62
CA PHE A 287 -25.90 3.58 -7.44
C PHE A 287 -27.29 3.70 -6.81
N PHE A 288 -27.42 3.35 -5.52
CA PHE A 288 -28.65 3.59 -4.77
C PHE A 288 -28.76 5.06 -4.34
N SER A 289 -29.77 5.77 -4.84
CA SER A 289 -30.00 7.17 -4.47
C SER A 289 -31.13 7.30 -3.44
N THR A 290 -30.77 7.82 -2.26
CA THR A 290 -31.72 8.09 -1.16
C THR A 290 -32.79 9.13 -1.51
N ALA A 291 -32.52 10.00 -2.47
CA ALA A 291 -33.47 11.02 -2.92
C ALA A 291 -34.63 10.44 -3.75
N ILE A 292 -34.38 9.38 -4.53
CA ILE A 292 -35.38 8.73 -5.38
C ILE A 292 -35.82 7.36 -4.81
N ASN A 293 -35.14 6.89 -3.77
CA ASN A 293 -35.33 5.59 -3.13
C ASN A 293 -35.26 4.40 -4.11
N ALA A 294 -34.32 4.46 -5.06
CA ALA A 294 -34.12 3.46 -6.11
C ALA A 294 -32.66 3.47 -6.61
N LYS A 295 -32.29 2.42 -7.36
CA LYS A 295 -31.03 2.36 -8.11
C LYS A 295 -31.10 3.30 -9.31
N SER A 296 -29.99 3.98 -9.58
CA SER A 296 -29.77 4.88 -10.71
C SER A 296 -28.28 4.94 -11.03
N THR A 297 -27.89 5.77 -12.00
CA THR A 297 -26.49 6.10 -12.28
C THR A 297 -26.09 7.34 -11.48
N ALA A 298 -24.87 7.37 -10.96
CA ALA A 298 -24.27 8.55 -10.35
C ALA A 298 -23.00 8.97 -11.09
N TYR A 299 -22.64 10.24 -10.94
CA TYR A 299 -21.37 10.77 -11.44
C TYR A 299 -20.47 11.08 -10.25
N LYS A 300 -19.28 10.47 -10.24
CA LYS A 300 -18.25 10.67 -9.23
C LYS A 300 -17.14 11.58 -9.78
N ALA A 301 -16.76 12.58 -9.01
CA ALA A 301 -15.62 13.44 -9.28
C ALA A 301 -14.70 13.48 -8.07
N THR A 302 -13.40 13.33 -8.29
CA THR A 302 -12.39 13.34 -7.23
C THR A 302 -11.52 14.58 -7.33
N ARG A 303 -11.30 15.27 -6.21
CA ARG A 303 -10.52 16.52 -6.10
C ARG A 303 -9.66 16.49 -4.84
N LEU A 304 -8.69 17.39 -4.73
CA LEU A 304 -7.84 17.55 -3.55
C LEU A 304 -8.49 18.58 -2.61
N HIS A 305 -8.93 18.14 -1.44
CA HIS A 305 -9.50 19.03 -0.42
C HIS A 305 -8.43 19.91 0.23
N THR A 306 -7.27 19.32 0.50
CA THR A 306 -6.05 19.98 0.97
C THR A 306 -4.84 19.58 0.12
N PHE A 307 -3.76 20.35 0.21
CA PHE A 307 -2.47 20.03 -0.42
C PHE A 307 -1.43 19.81 0.69
N PRO A 308 -0.62 18.74 0.61
CA PRO A 308 0.46 18.50 1.56
C PRO A 308 1.68 19.36 1.23
N ASP A 309 2.63 19.46 2.17
CA ASP A 309 3.92 20.12 1.93
C ASP A 309 4.77 19.31 0.92
N TYR A 310 4.70 17.98 1.01
CA TYR A 310 5.33 17.05 0.08
C TYR A 310 4.28 16.10 -0.50
N LEU A 311 4.07 16.15 -1.82
CA LEU A 311 3.10 15.28 -2.49
C LEU A 311 3.80 14.03 -3.05
N MET A 312 3.41 12.86 -2.53
CA MET A 312 3.87 11.58 -3.08
C MET A 312 2.94 11.14 -4.22
N LEU A 313 3.50 11.05 -5.43
CA LEU A 313 2.80 10.54 -6.60
C LEU A 313 3.10 9.05 -6.81
N HIS A 314 2.05 8.25 -6.95
CA HIS A 314 2.16 6.84 -7.31
C HIS A 314 1.47 6.61 -8.65
N LEU A 315 2.16 5.94 -9.56
CA LEU A 315 1.61 5.59 -10.86
C LEU A 315 1.08 4.17 -10.82
N LYS A 316 -0.19 3.98 -11.17
CA LYS A 316 -0.84 2.66 -11.27
C LYS A 316 -0.37 1.91 -12.52
N LYS A 317 0.91 1.55 -12.54
CA LYS A 317 1.63 0.91 -13.66
C LYS A 317 1.41 -0.61 -13.74
N PHE A 318 0.37 -1.14 -13.13
CA PHE A 318 0.03 -2.55 -13.20
C PHE A 318 -1.40 -2.69 -13.68
N THR A 319 -1.59 -3.55 -14.67
CA THR A 319 -2.90 -3.92 -15.20
C THR A 319 -3.02 -5.44 -15.24
N ILE A 320 -4.24 -5.94 -15.41
CA ILE A 320 -4.51 -7.37 -15.54
C ILE A 320 -4.57 -7.69 -17.04
N GLY A 321 -3.76 -8.65 -17.51
CA GLY A 321 -3.84 -9.15 -18.88
C GLY A 321 -5.05 -10.06 -19.09
N ASP A 322 -5.34 -10.42 -20.35
CA ASP A 322 -6.45 -11.32 -20.71
C ASP A 322 -6.35 -12.70 -20.02
N ASP A 323 -5.15 -13.08 -19.59
CA ASP A 323 -4.80 -14.30 -18.87
C ASP A 323 -4.91 -14.17 -17.34
N TRP A 324 -5.43 -13.06 -16.82
CA TRP A 324 -5.46 -12.71 -15.39
C TRP A 324 -4.08 -12.57 -14.74
N VAL A 325 -3.02 -12.52 -15.55
CA VAL A 325 -1.66 -12.30 -15.08
C VAL A 325 -1.41 -10.80 -14.95
N PRO A 326 -0.93 -10.31 -13.79
CA PRO A 326 -0.53 -8.92 -13.64
C PRO A 326 0.60 -8.56 -14.62
N LYS A 327 0.40 -7.50 -15.39
CA LYS A 327 1.36 -6.96 -16.36
C LYS A 327 1.78 -5.57 -15.94
N LYS A 328 3.10 -5.33 -15.91
CA LYS A 328 3.68 -4.00 -15.73
C LYS A 328 3.51 -3.20 -17.02
N LEU A 329 2.94 -2.01 -16.90
CA LEU A 329 2.92 -1.00 -17.95
C LEU A 329 4.32 -0.38 -18.03
N ASP A 330 5.08 -0.75 -19.06
CA ASP A 330 6.42 -0.20 -19.32
C ASP A 330 6.31 1.14 -20.05
N VAL A 331 5.97 2.18 -19.29
CA VAL A 331 5.73 3.55 -19.77
C VAL A 331 6.83 4.51 -19.34
N SER A 332 7.07 5.54 -20.14
CA SER A 332 7.89 6.69 -19.80
C SER A 332 6.96 7.84 -19.41
N LEU A 333 7.09 8.35 -18.19
CA LEU A 333 6.32 9.52 -17.76
C LEU A 333 7.16 10.78 -17.97
N ASP A 334 6.56 11.77 -18.62
CA ASP A 334 7.14 13.11 -18.73
C ASP A 334 6.66 13.96 -17.53
N VAL A 335 7.56 14.19 -16.59
CA VAL A 335 7.30 14.89 -15.33
C VAL A 335 7.97 16.26 -15.39
N PRO A 336 7.20 17.37 -15.38
CA PRO A 336 7.78 18.70 -15.36
C PRO A 336 8.39 19.00 -13.98
N ASP A 337 9.44 19.84 -13.95
CA ASP A 337 10.05 20.32 -12.71
C ASP A 337 9.09 21.20 -11.89
N GLU A 338 8.21 21.93 -12.56
CA GLU A 338 7.17 22.77 -11.96
C GLU A 338 5.79 22.20 -12.28
N LEU A 339 4.96 22.02 -11.26
CA LEU A 339 3.63 21.43 -11.38
C LEU A 339 2.58 22.28 -10.67
N ASP A 340 1.62 22.82 -11.43
CA ASP A 340 0.47 23.53 -10.88
C ASP A 340 -0.71 22.59 -10.64
N LEU A 341 -1.07 22.39 -9.38
CA LEU A 341 -2.18 21.53 -8.96
C LEU A 341 -3.43 22.32 -8.57
N SER A 342 -3.43 23.65 -8.73
CA SER A 342 -4.52 24.53 -8.27
C SER A 342 -5.87 24.16 -8.88
N ALA A 343 -5.89 23.69 -10.14
CA ALA A 343 -7.09 23.23 -10.84
C ALA A 343 -7.75 22.00 -10.19
N LEU A 344 -6.99 21.21 -9.42
CA LEU A 344 -7.49 20.02 -8.72
C LEU A 344 -8.11 20.34 -7.36
N ARG A 345 -8.08 21.60 -6.91
CA ARG A 345 -8.62 21.99 -5.60
C ARG A 345 -10.13 21.75 -5.53
N GLY A 346 -10.55 20.95 -4.56
CA GLY A 346 -11.94 20.75 -4.17
C GLY A 346 -12.53 22.05 -3.64
N LYS A 347 -13.80 22.30 -3.96
CA LYS A 347 -14.50 23.53 -3.59
C LYS A 347 -15.62 23.28 -2.58
N GLY A 348 -15.80 22.03 -2.14
CA GLY A 348 -16.95 21.63 -1.34
C GLY A 348 -18.27 21.87 -2.06
N ILE A 349 -19.36 21.86 -1.28
CA ILE A 349 -20.70 22.12 -1.80
C ILE A 349 -20.81 23.53 -2.40
N GLN A 350 -21.36 23.60 -3.62
CA GLN A 350 -21.51 24.86 -4.34
C GLN A 350 -22.90 25.49 -4.13
N PRO A 351 -23.02 26.83 -4.24
CA PRO A 351 -24.31 27.49 -4.21
C PRO A 351 -25.26 26.94 -5.30
N GLY A 352 -26.43 26.46 -4.90
CA GLY A 352 -27.43 25.85 -5.78
C GLY A 352 -27.37 24.33 -5.88
N GLU A 353 -26.41 23.69 -5.20
CA GLU A 353 -26.43 22.24 -5.02
C GLU A 353 -27.30 21.85 -3.82
N GLU A 354 -28.10 20.81 -3.99
CA GLU A 354 -28.88 20.19 -2.91
C GLU A 354 -28.24 18.87 -2.48
N GLU A 355 -28.09 18.66 -1.18
CA GLU A 355 -27.53 17.41 -0.67
C GLU A 355 -28.48 16.23 -0.81
N LEU A 356 -27.91 15.06 -1.07
CA LEU A 356 -28.62 13.79 -0.96
C LEU A 356 -29.10 13.61 0.47
N PRO A 357 -30.38 13.25 0.69
CA PRO A 357 -30.86 12.94 2.03
C PRO A 357 -29.98 11.88 2.66
N GLU A 358 -29.66 12.04 3.95
CA GLU A 358 -29.07 10.94 4.70
C GLU A 358 -30.03 9.75 4.63
N ALA A 359 -29.49 8.54 4.41
CA ALA A 359 -30.29 7.35 4.58
C ALA A 359 -30.78 7.40 6.03
N ALA A 360 -32.10 7.46 6.22
CA ALA A 360 -32.66 7.30 7.55
C ALA A 360 -32.01 6.04 8.11
N SER A 361 -31.32 6.16 9.24
CA SER A 361 -30.87 5.01 10.00
C SER A 361 -32.14 4.26 10.38
N THR A 362 -32.62 3.36 9.52
CA THR A 362 -33.60 2.35 9.89
C THR A 362 -32.90 1.32 10.76
N GLU A 363 -32.31 1.79 11.86
CA GLU A 363 -32.29 1.08 13.14
C GLU A 363 -33.73 1.10 13.67
N LYS A 364 -34.67 0.53 12.92
CA LYS A 364 -35.87 0.01 13.57
C LYS A 364 -35.40 -1.30 14.19
N GLU A 365 -35.20 -1.28 15.50
CA GLU A 365 -35.14 -2.54 16.26
C GLU A 365 -36.27 -3.43 15.76
N PHE A 366 -35.94 -4.66 15.39
CA PHE A 366 -36.94 -5.59 14.86
C PHE A 366 -38.03 -5.78 15.92
N GLU A 367 -39.25 -5.34 15.61
CA GLU A 367 -40.39 -5.45 16.52
C GLU A 367 -40.91 -6.89 16.46
N TYR A 368 -40.63 -7.64 17.52
CA TYR A 368 -41.09 -9.02 17.63
C TYR A 368 -42.60 -9.04 17.87
N ASN A 369 -43.31 -9.91 17.15
CA ASN A 369 -44.72 -10.14 17.44
C ASN A 369 -44.85 -10.86 18.80
N GLU A 370 -45.25 -10.13 19.84
CA GLU A 370 -45.36 -10.64 21.21
C GLU A 370 -46.31 -11.84 21.34
N ALA A 371 -47.37 -11.89 20.53
CA ALA A 371 -48.32 -13.01 20.55
C ALA A 371 -47.68 -14.30 20.02
N LEU A 372 -46.92 -14.22 18.93
CA LEU A 372 -46.18 -15.37 18.38
C LEU A 372 -45.01 -15.77 19.29
N LEU A 373 -44.33 -14.78 19.87
CA LEU A 373 -43.22 -15.01 20.80
C LEU A 373 -43.72 -15.76 22.05
N TYR A 374 -44.87 -15.34 22.60
CA TYR A 374 -45.50 -15.98 23.74
C TYR A 374 -45.94 -17.41 23.40
N GLN A 375 -46.58 -17.62 22.24
CA GLN A 375 -46.98 -18.96 21.79
C GLN A 375 -45.79 -19.90 21.63
N LEU A 376 -44.70 -19.47 20.99
CA LEU A 376 -43.49 -20.30 20.87
C LEU A 376 -42.87 -20.61 22.23
N SER A 377 -42.88 -19.65 23.15
CA SER A 377 -42.37 -19.88 24.51
C SER A 377 -43.24 -20.83 25.33
N ASP A 378 -44.57 -20.78 25.16
CA ASP A 378 -45.54 -21.68 25.82
C ASP A 378 -45.44 -23.12 25.29
N MET A 379 -45.05 -23.26 24.02
CA MET A 379 -44.69 -24.55 23.40
C MET A 379 -43.39 -25.16 23.93
N GLY A 380 -42.67 -24.44 24.80
CA GLY A 380 -41.46 -24.92 25.47
C GLY A 380 -40.14 -24.56 24.77
N PHE A 381 -40.17 -23.72 23.74
CA PHE A 381 -38.95 -23.24 23.08
C PHE A 381 -38.32 -22.09 23.87
N HIS A 382 -36.99 -22.06 23.90
CA HIS A 382 -36.24 -21.05 24.65
C HIS A 382 -36.43 -19.65 24.01
N LEU A 383 -36.57 -18.62 24.85
CA LEU A 383 -36.90 -17.26 24.41
C LEU A 383 -35.96 -16.71 23.32
N ASN A 384 -34.67 -17.00 23.41
CA ASN A 384 -33.69 -16.54 22.42
C ASN A 384 -33.88 -17.23 21.06
N ALA A 385 -34.21 -18.52 21.05
CA ALA A 385 -34.53 -19.27 19.83
C ALA A 385 -35.83 -18.78 19.19
N CYS A 386 -36.85 -18.44 20.00
CA CYS A 386 -38.09 -17.85 19.52
C CYS A 386 -37.85 -16.49 18.84
N LYS A 387 -36.97 -15.65 19.40
CA LYS A 387 -36.57 -14.38 18.79
C LYS A 387 -35.82 -14.58 17.48
N LYS A 388 -34.88 -15.54 17.40
CA LYS A 388 -34.20 -15.90 16.14
C LYS A 388 -35.21 -16.31 15.06
N ALA A 389 -36.11 -17.21 15.40
CA ALA A 389 -37.12 -17.71 14.48
C ALA A 389 -38.02 -16.61 13.93
N LEU A 390 -38.55 -15.74 14.80
CA LEU A 390 -39.40 -14.62 14.39
C LEU A 390 -38.66 -13.61 13.52
N TYR A 391 -37.36 -13.39 13.77
CA TYR A 391 -36.53 -12.52 12.94
C TYR A 391 -36.29 -13.10 11.54
N TYR A 392 -35.85 -14.35 11.44
CA TYR A 392 -35.55 -14.98 10.15
C TYR A 392 -36.82 -15.26 9.33
N THR A 393 -37.96 -15.42 9.99
CA THR A 393 -39.27 -15.59 9.33
C THR A 393 -40.04 -14.28 9.20
N GLN A 394 -39.47 -13.13 9.58
CA GLN A 394 -40.10 -11.81 9.43
C GLN A 394 -41.53 -11.73 10.02
N ASN A 395 -41.78 -12.38 11.16
CA ASN A 395 -43.09 -12.49 11.80
C ASN A 395 -44.22 -13.07 10.90
N GLU A 396 -43.90 -13.87 9.88
CA GLU A 396 -44.85 -14.35 8.87
C GLU A 396 -45.95 -15.28 9.45
N GLY A 397 -45.66 -15.99 10.56
CA GLY A 397 -46.65 -16.81 11.27
C GLY A 397 -46.03 -17.84 12.21
N ILE A 398 -46.87 -18.48 13.02
CA ILE A 398 -46.43 -19.48 14.01
C ILE A 398 -45.85 -20.74 13.35
N ASP A 399 -46.44 -21.20 12.25
CA ASP A 399 -46.01 -22.42 11.56
C ASP A 399 -44.62 -22.22 10.91
N SER A 400 -44.40 -21.07 10.28
CA SER A 400 -43.09 -20.70 9.70
C SER A 400 -42.01 -20.61 10.79
N ALA A 401 -42.31 -19.95 11.91
CA ALA A 401 -41.37 -19.84 13.02
C ALA A 401 -41.10 -21.20 13.68
N MET A 402 -42.11 -22.07 13.83
CA MET A 402 -41.94 -23.41 14.38
C MET A 402 -41.08 -24.30 13.47
N ASN A 403 -41.29 -24.26 12.16
CA ASN A 403 -40.46 -24.98 11.19
C ASN A 403 -39.00 -24.53 11.28
N TRP A 404 -38.75 -23.21 11.37
CA TRP A 404 -37.41 -22.68 11.55
C TRP A 404 -36.74 -23.18 12.84
N VAL A 405 -37.46 -23.13 13.97
CA VAL A 405 -36.99 -23.63 15.28
C VAL A 405 -36.64 -25.12 15.20
N MET A 406 -37.46 -25.94 14.52
CA MET A 406 -37.21 -27.38 14.39
C MET A 406 -36.02 -27.72 13.51
N GLU A 407 -35.77 -26.93 12.47
CA GLU A 407 -34.61 -27.11 11.58
C GLU A 407 -33.29 -26.71 12.25
N HIS A 408 -33.32 -25.73 13.15
CA HIS A 408 -32.12 -25.10 13.73
C HIS A 408 -31.90 -25.45 15.22
N MET A 409 -32.73 -26.31 15.82
CA MET A 409 -32.63 -26.64 17.26
C MET A 409 -31.34 -27.35 17.68
N ASN A 410 -30.61 -27.93 16.72
CA ASN A 410 -29.34 -28.59 16.97
C ASN A 410 -28.13 -27.66 16.72
N ASP A 411 -28.38 -26.39 16.38
CA ASP A 411 -27.31 -25.45 16.11
C ASP A 411 -26.58 -25.07 17.42
N PRO A 412 -25.24 -24.95 17.39
CA PRO A 412 -24.44 -24.67 18.59
C PRO A 412 -24.81 -23.35 19.29
N ASP A 413 -25.27 -22.36 18.52
CA ASP A 413 -25.63 -21.02 18.99
C ASP A 413 -27.14 -20.87 19.22
N PHE A 414 -27.94 -21.93 19.05
CA PHE A 414 -29.41 -21.85 19.05
C PHE A 414 -30.00 -21.17 20.29
N MET A 415 -29.35 -21.34 21.46
CA MET A 415 -29.78 -20.76 22.74
C MET A 415 -29.14 -19.41 23.06
N ASP A 416 -28.17 -18.96 22.27
CA ASP A 416 -27.42 -17.74 22.53
C ASP A 416 -28.29 -16.49 22.37
N PRO A 417 -28.03 -15.42 23.15
CA PRO A 417 -28.70 -14.14 23.00
C PRO A 417 -28.68 -13.66 21.53
N PHE A 418 -29.86 -13.45 20.97
CA PHE A 418 -29.99 -13.03 19.58
C PHE A 418 -29.96 -11.51 19.46
N HIS A 419 -29.00 -11.02 18.67
CA HIS A 419 -28.88 -9.62 18.30
C HIS A 419 -29.10 -9.51 16.78
N PRO A 420 -30.12 -8.76 16.32
CA PRO A 420 -30.34 -8.53 14.91
C PRO A 420 -29.09 -7.95 14.23
N PRO A 421 -28.70 -8.42 13.03
CA PRO A 421 -27.68 -7.79 12.20
C PRO A 421 -27.94 -6.28 12.08
N GLY A 422 -27.03 -5.46 12.61
CA GLY A 422 -27.13 -3.99 12.62
C GLY A 422 -27.54 -3.37 13.97
N ALA A 423 -27.88 -4.17 15.00
CA ALA A 423 -28.06 -3.65 16.35
C ALA A 423 -26.70 -3.31 17.00
N ASN A 424 -26.60 -2.15 17.66
CA ASN A 424 -25.42 -1.78 18.44
C ASN A 424 -25.09 -2.89 19.45
N LYS A 425 -23.89 -3.47 19.33
CA LYS A 425 -23.30 -4.34 20.36
C LYS A 425 -22.90 -3.51 21.57
N ASN A 426 -23.86 -2.92 22.28
CA ASN A 426 -23.60 -2.43 23.63
C ASN A 426 -23.77 -3.61 24.57
N ASN A 427 -22.67 -4.21 25.00
CA ASN A 427 -22.69 -5.21 26.05
C ASN A 427 -22.41 -4.51 27.38
N PRO A 428 -23.43 -4.19 28.20
CA PRO A 428 -23.24 -3.47 29.46
C PRO A 428 -22.38 -4.25 30.48
N ASN A 429 -22.09 -5.53 30.23
CA ASN A 429 -21.21 -6.37 31.06
C ASN A 429 -19.82 -6.61 30.42
N PHE A 430 -19.46 -5.88 29.36
CA PHE A 430 -18.14 -6.02 28.77
C PHE A 430 -17.05 -5.54 29.74
N THR A 431 -16.16 -6.46 30.11
CA THR A 431 -14.96 -6.17 30.88
C THR A 431 -13.75 -6.32 29.96
N PRO A 432 -13.10 -5.22 29.54
CA PRO A 432 -11.97 -5.30 28.64
C PRO A 432 -10.81 -6.05 29.31
N ASN A 433 -10.13 -6.92 28.55
CA ASN A 433 -8.91 -7.57 29.01
C ASN A 433 -7.90 -6.51 29.48
N ALA A 434 -7.48 -6.61 30.75
CA ALA A 434 -6.64 -5.60 31.38
C ALA A 434 -5.28 -5.40 30.69
N ALA A 435 -4.67 -6.47 30.17
CA ALA A 435 -3.38 -6.40 29.47
C ALA A 435 -3.53 -5.72 28.09
N ALA A 436 -4.59 -6.05 27.36
CA ALA A 436 -4.89 -5.41 26.07
C ALA A 436 -5.23 -3.92 26.27
N SER A 437 -6.06 -3.62 27.27
CA SER A 437 -6.42 -2.23 27.63
C SER A 437 -5.20 -1.41 28.03
N ALA A 438 -4.32 -1.95 28.89
CA ALA A 438 -3.07 -1.29 29.26
C ALA A 438 -2.14 -1.04 28.06
N THR A 439 -2.12 -1.95 27.08
CA THR A 439 -1.36 -1.79 25.84
C THR A 439 -1.91 -0.65 24.98
N ILE A 440 -3.23 -0.53 24.85
CA ILE A 440 -3.86 0.56 24.09
C ILE A 440 -3.67 1.91 24.81
N VAL A 441 -3.76 1.92 26.14
CA VAL A 441 -3.51 3.13 26.93
C VAL A 441 -2.05 3.58 26.83
N SER A 442 -1.08 2.66 26.82
CA SER A 442 0.33 3.01 26.64
C SER A 442 0.65 3.54 25.23
N MET A 443 -0.18 3.24 24.24
CA MET A 443 -0.15 3.88 22.91
C MET A 443 -0.72 5.30 22.91
N GLY A 444 -1.24 5.82 24.03
CA GLY A 444 -1.74 7.20 24.15
C GLY A 444 -3.25 7.36 24.00
N PHE A 445 -4.04 6.31 24.22
CA PHE A 445 -5.50 6.36 24.22
C PHE A 445 -6.07 6.44 25.64
N THR A 446 -7.27 7.00 25.79
CA THR A 446 -7.94 6.99 27.10
C THR A 446 -8.47 5.60 27.44
N PRO A 447 -8.61 5.23 28.72
CA PRO A 447 -9.20 3.94 29.10
C PRO A 447 -10.60 3.71 28.52
N ALA A 448 -11.40 4.78 28.36
CA ALA A 448 -12.72 4.71 27.74
C ALA A 448 -12.65 4.41 26.23
N GLN A 449 -11.68 4.98 25.51
CA GLN A 449 -11.43 4.66 24.10
C GLN A 449 -10.95 3.21 23.93
N ALA A 450 -10.05 2.75 24.81
CA ALA A 450 -9.57 1.37 24.81
C ALA A 450 -10.72 0.37 25.04
N ALA A 451 -11.59 0.65 26.01
CA ALA A 451 -12.76 -0.19 26.30
C ALA A 451 -13.71 -0.28 25.09
N LYS A 452 -14.06 0.86 24.48
CA LYS A 452 -14.91 0.89 23.28
C LYS A 452 -14.31 0.14 22.09
N ALA A 453 -13.00 0.28 21.86
CA ALA A 453 -12.33 -0.42 20.77
C ALA A 453 -12.35 -1.94 20.97
N LEU A 454 -12.09 -2.40 22.20
CA LEU A 454 -12.11 -3.83 22.55
C LEU A 454 -13.52 -4.41 22.58
N GLU A 455 -14.55 -3.59 22.77
CA GLU A 455 -15.96 -4.05 22.70
C GLU A 455 -16.43 -4.21 21.24
N ALA A 456 -15.93 -3.37 20.34
CA ALA A 456 -16.33 -3.36 18.94
C ALA A 456 -15.60 -4.42 18.07
N THR A 457 -14.52 -5.01 18.57
CA THR A 457 -13.66 -5.99 17.88
C THR A 457 -13.66 -7.32 18.63
#